data_AF-A0A2G9YGK8-F1
#
_entry.id   AF-A0A2G9YGK8-F1
#
_cell.length_a   1.000
_cell.length_b   1.000
_cell.length_c   1.000
_cell.angle_alpha   90.00
_cell.angle_beta   90.00
_cell.angle_gamma   90.00
#
_symmetry.space_group_name_H-M   'P 1'
#
loop_
_entity.id
_entity.type
_entity.pdbx_description
1 polymer ?
#
loop_
_entity_poly.entity_id
_entity_poly.type
_entity_poly.pdbx_seq_one_letter_code
_entity_poly.pdbx_strand_id
1 'polypeptide(L)'
;MNYLKIIVKKLIKEKFKSQANLFMVKRQFAKKYKVACPKNSALLLAYHKLLKQGKIKKNESFERFLRTKRIRSLSGVVSVSVLTKPAPCPGKCLYCPDQANLPKSYLDGEPAVMRAVANNFNPYLQIKTRLKTLEANSHNISKIELIIIGGTWSSLPIKYQTQFIKECFR
;
A
#
# COMPACT_ATOMS: atom_id res chain seq x y z
N MET A 1 -23.42 0.46 -8.62
CA MET A 1 -22.09 0.93 -9.11
C MET A 1 -22.06 2.37 -9.66
N ASN A 2 -23.19 3.06 -9.87
CA ASN A 2 -23.19 4.39 -10.51
C ASN A 2 -22.92 5.58 -9.56
N TYR A 3 -23.19 5.42 -8.26
CA TYR A 3 -23.12 6.51 -7.28
C TYR A 3 -21.70 7.07 -7.08
N LEU A 4 -20.65 6.23 -7.10
CA LEU A 4 -19.26 6.69 -6.94
C LEU A 4 -18.84 7.64 -8.06
N LYS A 5 -19.27 7.38 -9.31
CA LYS A 5 -18.97 8.26 -10.45
C LYS A 5 -19.67 9.61 -10.32
N ILE A 6 -20.91 9.61 -9.83
CA ILE A 6 -21.70 10.83 -9.56
C ILE A 6 -21.02 11.64 -8.46
N ILE A 7 -20.60 10.98 -7.38
CA ILE A 7 -19.86 11.59 -6.28
C ILE A 7 -18.58 12.25 -6.81
N VAL A 8 -17.74 11.54 -7.56
CA VAL A 8 -16.50 12.11 -8.12
C VAL A 8 -16.75 13.33 -8.99
N LYS A 9 -17.75 13.30 -9.88
CA LYS A 9 -18.09 14.45 -10.74
C LYS A 9 -18.52 15.67 -9.92
N LYS A 10 -19.35 15.49 -8.89
CA LYS A 10 -19.80 16.59 -8.03
C LYS A 10 -18.66 17.10 -7.15
N LEU A 11 -17.84 16.19 -6.61
CA LEU A 11 -16.64 16.52 -5.85
C LEU A 11 -15.70 17.43 -6.66
N ILE A 12 -15.45 17.14 -7.93
CA ILE A 12 -14.57 17.97 -8.77
C ILE A 12 -15.14 19.38 -9.00
N LYS A 13 -16.48 19.53 -9.09
CA LYS A 13 -17.13 20.84 -9.26
C LYS A 13 -17.03 21.72 -8.01
N GLU A 14 -17.10 21.14 -6.81
CA GLU A 14 -17.11 21.89 -5.54
C GLU A 14 -15.75 22.49 -5.13
N LYS A 15 -14.65 22.22 -5.86
CA LYS A 15 -13.29 22.76 -5.62
C LYS A 15 -12.91 22.80 -4.11
N PHE A 16 -12.53 21.66 -3.53
CA PHE A 16 -12.19 21.58 -2.11
C PHE A 16 -10.92 22.33 -1.72
N LYS A 17 -10.99 23.02 -0.57
CA LYS A 17 -9.86 23.70 0.06
C LYS A 17 -9.26 22.92 1.25
N SER A 18 -9.97 21.95 1.85
CA SER A 18 -9.50 21.22 3.04
C SER A 18 -9.96 19.75 3.12
N GLN A 19 -9.24 18.92 3.89
CA GLN A 19 -9.61 17.51 4.13
C GLN A 19 -10.92 17.38 4.92
N ALA A 20 -11.17 18.26 5.89
CA ALA A 20 -12.42 18.30 6.63
C ALA A 20 -13.63 18.46 5.71
N ASN A 21 -13.51 19.34 4.70
CA ASN A 21 -14.58 19.56 3.73
C ASN A 21 -14.85 18.28 2.90
N LEU A 22 -13.81 17.57 2.46
CA LEU A 22 -13.96 16.27 1.78
C LEU A 22 -14.72 15.25 2.65
N PHE A 23 -14.41 15.16 3.94
CA PHE A 23 -15.11 14.25 4.85
C PHE A 23 -16.58 14.63 5.03
N MET A 24 -16.88 15.92 5.19
CA MET A 24 -18.27 16.42 5.30
C MET A 24 -19.08 16.08 4.06
N VAL A 25 -18.55 16.35 2.87
CA VAL A 25 -19.26 16.06 1.62
C VAL A 25 -19.49 14.56 1.46
N LYS A 26 -18.49 13.72 1.75
CA LYS A 26 -18.68 12.26 1.74
C LYS A 26 -19.79 11.80 2.69
N ARG A 27 -19.88 12.39 3.88
CA ARG A 27 -20.92 12.07 4.88
C ARG A 27 -22.31 12.54 4.43
N GLN A 28 -22.41 13.75 3.86
CA GLN A 28 -23.67 14.27 3.31
C GLN A 28 -24.17 13.40 2.16
N PHE A 29 -23.27 12.95 1.28
CA PHE A 29 -23.61 12.01 0.21
C PHE A 29 -24.04 10.65 0.74
N ALA A 30 -23.32 10.09 1.71
CA ALA A 30 -23.69 8.84 2.36
C ALA A 30 -25.13 8.92 2.94
N LYS A 31 -25.45 10.03 3.61
CA LYS A 31 -26.80 10.29 4.14
C LYS A 31 -27.85 10.44 3.03
N LYS A 32 -27.57 11.23 1.99
CA LYS A 32 -28.51 11.49 0.89
C LYS A 32 -28.88 10.23 0.10
N TYR A 33 -27.90 9.36 -0.15
CA TYR A 33 -28.10 8.14 -0.94
C TYR A 33 -28.29 6.88 -0.09
N LYS A 34 -28.37 7.01 1.25
CA LYS A 34 -28.46 5.89 2.21
C LYS A 34 -27.42 4.80 1.96
N VAL A 35 -26.19 5.20 1.63
CA VAL A 35 -25.06 4.30 1.37
C VAL A 35 -23.97 4.46 2.42
N ALA A 36 -23.17 3.42 2.62
CA ALA A 36 -21.98 3.50 3.45
C ALA A 36 -21.01 4.59 2.93
N CYS A 37 -20.31 5.25 3.85
CA CYS A 37 -19.34 6.29 3.50
C CYS A 37 -18.24 5.70 2.60
N PRO A 38 -18.04 6.23 1.37
CA PRO A 38 -17.14 5.60 0.41
C PRO A 38 -15.68 5.68 0.88
N LYS A 39 -14.91 4.61 0.68
CA LYS A 39 -13.46 4.62 0.94
C LYS A 39 -12.74 5.55 -0.04
N ASN A 40 -11.65 6.19 0.38
CA ASN A 40 -10.87 7.07 -0.50
C ASN A 40 -10.29 6.31 -1.70
N SER A 41 -9.81 5.08 -1.48
CA SER A 41 -9.35 4.18 -2.55
C SER A 41 -10.44 3.87 -3.59
N ALA A 42 -11.69 3.67 -3.15
CA ALA A 42 -12.82 3.44 -4.04
C ALA A 42 -13.15 4.69 -4.89
N LEU A 43 -13.03 5.89 -4.30
CA LEU A 43 -13.20 7.15 -5.04
C LEU A 43 -12.08 7.38 -6.06
N LEU A 44 -10.82 7.06 -5.69
CA LEU A 44 -9.67 7.11 -6.59
C LEU A 44 -9.85 6.16 -7.78
N LEU A 45 -10.25 4.90 -7.53
CA LEU A 45 -10.52 3.93 -8.59
C LEU A 45 -11.62 4.42 -9.54
N ALA A 46 -12.70 4.99 -9.01
CA ALA A 46 -13.76 5.56 -9.83
C ALA A 46 -13.28 6.77 -10.65
N TYR A 47 -12.43 7.61 -10.07
CA TYR A 47 -11.82 8.76 -10.72
C TYR A 47 -10.87 8.36 -11.86
N HIS A 48 -9.94 7.41 -11.63
CA HIS A 48 -9.06 6.91 -12.70
C HIS A 48 -9.84 6.24 -13.84
N LYS A 49 -10.95 5.53 -13.53
CA LYS A 49 -11.84 5.00 -14.58
C LYS A 49 -12.48 6.11 -15.42
N LEU A 50 -12.87 7.23 -14.80
CA LEU A 50 -13.46 8.37 -15.51
C LEU A 50 -12.42 9.14 -16.35
N LEU A 51 -11.18 9.23 -15.88
CA LEU A 51 -10.05 9.78 -16.65
C LEU A 51 -9.76 8.92 -17.89
N LYS A 52 -9.65 7.60 -17.74
CA LYS A 52 -9.43 6.68 -18.87
C LYS A 52 -10.55 6.74 -19.92
N GLN A 53 -11.77 7.08 -19.49
CA GLN A 53 -12.93 7.27 -20.38
C GLN A 53 -12.99 8.67 -21.02
N GLY A 54 -12.04 9.56 -20.75
CA GLY A 54 -12.03 10.94 -21.28
C GLY A 54 -13.14 11.85 -20.73
N LYS A 55 -13.89 11.43 -19.72
CA LYS A 55 -15.05 12.18 -19.20
C LYS A 55 -14.67 13.33 -18.26
N ILE A 56 -13.41 13.37 -17.82
CA ILE A 56 -12.89 14.29 -16.80
C ILE A 56 -11.44 14.64 -17.16
N LYS A 57 -11.00 15.87 -16.88
CA LYS A 57 -9.59 16.29 -16.96
C LYS A 57 -8.84 15.98 -15.66
N LYS A 58 -7.55 15.63 -15.76
CA LYS A 58 -6.70 15.34 -14.60
C LYS A 58 -6.68 16.54 -13.64
N ASN A 59 -6.95 16.29 -12.37
CA ASN A 59 -6.92 17.26 -11.28
C ASN A 59 -6.00 16.74 -10.16
N GLU A 60 -4.80 17.29 -10.07
CA GLU A 60 -3.78 16.83 -9.12
C GLU A 60 -4.14 17.15 -7.67
N SER A 61 -4.85 18.25 -7.43
CA SER A 61 -5.34 18.61 -6.10
C SER A 61 -6.29 17.54 -5.57
N PHE A 62 -7.15 16.99 -6.42
CA PHE A 62 -8.09 15.94 -6.05
C PHE A 62 -7.38 14.63 -5.64
N GLU A 63 -6.39 14.19 -6.43
CA GLU A 63 -5.56 13.03 -6.09
C GLU A 63 -4.82 13.24 -4.75
N ARG A 64 -4.26 14.44 -4.55
CA ARG A 64 -3.57 14.82 -3.30
C ARG A 64 -4.47 14.76 -2.07
N PHE A 65 -5.74 15.16 -2.19
CA PHE A 65 -6.70 15.11 -1.09
C PHE A 65 -7.15 13.68 -0.76
N LEU A 66 -7.28 12.82 -1.77
CA LEU A 66 -7.68 11.42 -1.59
C LEU A 66 -6.52 10.50 -1.17
N ARG A 67 -5.26 10.92 -1.38
CA ARG A 67 -4.08 10.17 -0.93
C ARG A 67 -4.09 9.97 0.59
N THR A 68 -4.04 8.70 0.98
CA THR A 68 -4.06 8.30 2.39
C THR A 68 -2.64 8.31 2.96
N LYS A 69 -2.46 8.71 4.23
CA LYS A 69 -1.15 8.72 4.94
C LYS A 69 -0.02 9.38 4.10
N ARG A 70 -0.19 10.66 3.75
CA ARG A 70 0.69 11.42 2.83
C ARG A 70 2.18 11.38 3.18
N ILE A 71 2.52 11.29 4.48
CA ILE A 71 3.89 11.25 4.99
C ILE A 71 4.69 10.08 4.38
N ARG A 72 4.04 8.97 4.03
CA ARG A 72 4.69 7.76 3.50
C ARG A 72 5.32 7.90 2.11
N SER A 73 5.10 9.01 1.41
CA SER A 73 5.64 9.26 0.09
C SER A 73 5.91 10.75 -0.12
N LEU A 74 6.24 11.47 0.96
CA LEU A 74 6.39 12.93 0.94
C LEU A 74 7.70 13.34 0.26
N SER A 75 8.77 12.56 0.46
CA SER A 75 10.07 12.67 -0.23
C SER A 75 10.02 12.23 -1.71
N GLY A 76 8.87 11.74 -2.19
CA GLY A 76 8.74 11.14 -3.51
C GLY A 76 9.33 9.74 -3.64
N VAL A 77 9.92 9.18 -2.57
CA VAL A 77 10.37 7.78 -2.48
C VAL A 77 9.38 6.99 -1.63
N VAL A 78 9.03 5.78 -2.07
CA VAL A 78 8.13 4.89 -1.33
C VAL A 78 8.89 3.70 -0.80
N SER A 79 8.80 3.48 0.51
CA SER A 79 9.39 2.32 1.17
C SER A 79 8.55 1.05 0.96
N VAL A 80 9.22 0.01 0.45
CA VAL A 80 8.68 -1.32 0.18
C VAL A 80 9.49 -2.34 0.97
N SER A 81 8.91 -2.87 2.04
CA SER A 81 9.55 -3.91 2.85
C SER A 81 9.10 -5.30 2.43
N VAL A 82 10.05 -6.22 2.27
CA VAL A 82 9.84 -7.64 1.96
C VAL A 82 10.51 -8.53 2.99
N LEU A 83 9.85 -9.61 3.42
CA LEU A 83 10.43 -10.59 4.33
C LEU A 83 11.00 -11.78 3.59
N THR A 84 12.13 -12.28 4.06
CA THR A 84 12.66 -13.59 3.67
C THR A 84 11.86 -14.72 4.28
N LYS A 85 12.01 -15.94 3.75
CA LYS A 85 11.49 -17.14 4.40
C LYS A 85 12.07 -17.31 5.82
N PRO A 86 11.34 -17.98 6.73
CA PRO A 86 11.89 -18.39 8.01
C PRO A 86 13.15 -19.23 7.81
N ALA A 87 14.19 -18.89 8.55
CA ALA A 87 15.47 -19.58 8.50
C ALA A 87 16.08 -19.61 9.90
N PRO A 88 16.81 -20.69 10.26
CA PRO A 88 17.44 -20.79 11.55
C PRO A 88 18.46 -19.66 11.72
N CYS A 89 18.44 -19.01 12.88
CA CYS A 89 19.46 -18.04 13.27
C CYS A 89 20.65 -18.77 13.89
N PRO A 90 21.91 -18.47 13.50
CA PRO A 90 23.08 -19.05 14.17
C PRO A 90 23.24 -18.56 15.62
N GLY A 91 22.66 -17.40 15.95
CA GLY A 91 22.70 -16.82 17.28
C GLY A 91 21.62 -17.37 18.21
N LYS A 92 21.98 -17.58 19.48
CA LYS A 92 21.02 -17.83 20.58
C LYS A 92 20.87 -16.55 21.39
N CYS A 93 19.80 -15.79 21.13
CA CYS A 93 19.52 -14.53 21.84
C CYS A 93 18.29 -14.70 22.73
N LEU A 94 18.45 -14.39 24.02
CA LEU A 94 17.39 -14.48 25.04
C LEU A 94 16.22 -13.53 24.74
N TYR A 95 16.49 -12.36 24.16
CA TYR A 95 15.49 -11.32 23.91
C TYR A 95 14.82 -11.41 22.55
N CYS A 96 15.34 -12.21 21.62
CA CYS A 96 14.75 -12.30 20.29
C CYS A 96 13.49 -13.18 20.34
N PRO A 97 12.31 -12.64 20.01
CA PRO A 97 11.12 -13.46 19.92
C PRO A 97 11.29 -14.51 18.83
N ASP A 98 10.78 -15.71 19.11
CA ASP A 98 10.79 -16.84 18.21
C ASP A 98 9.37 -17.35 18.05
N GLN A 99 8.81 -17.15 16.87
CA GLN A 99 7.47 -17.61 16.54
C GLN A 99 7.56 -18.58 15.37
N ALA A 100 6.87 -19.72 15.50
CA ALA A 100 6.86 -20.75 14.47
C ALA A 100 6.42 -20.17 13.11
N ASN A 101 7.10 -20.58 12.05
CA ASN A 101 6.84 -20.18 10.66
C ASN A 101 7.06 -18.69 10.34
N LEU A 102 7.71 -17.93 11.23
CA LEU A 102 8.12 -16.55 10.97
C LEU A 102 9.64 -16.39 11.06
N PRO A 103 10.24 -15.41 10.35
CA PRO A 103 11.64 -15.05 10.56
C PRO A 103 11.89 -14.56 11.99
N LYS A 104 13.11 -14.77 12.49
CA LYS A 104 13.51 -14.36 13.84
C LYS A 104 13.26 -12.87 14.05
N SER A 105 12.81 -12.51 15.26
CA SER A 105 12.52 -11.12 15.67
C SER A 105 11.26 -10.48 15.09
N TYR A 106 10.51 -11.19 14.24
CA TYR A 106 9.23 -10.70 13.71
C TYR A 106 8.05 -11.42 14.34
N LEU A 107 6.97 -10.68 14.58
CA LEU A 107 5.76 -11.16 15.24
C LEU A 107 4.56 -11.14 14.30
N ASP A 108 3.60 -12.03 14.55
CA ASP A 108 2.32 -11.98 13.84
C ASP A 108 1.55 -10.68 14.16
N GLY A 109 0.67 -10.29 13.23
CA GLY A 109 -0.09 -9.03 13.29
C GLY A 109 0.67 -7.80 12.75
N GLU A 110 1.98 -7.91 12.52
CA GLU A 110 2.71 -6.83 11.86
C GLU A 110 2.32 -6.72 10.37
N PRO A 111 2.05 -5.51 9.84
CA PRO A 111 1.55 -5.37 8.47
C PRO A 111 2.47 -5.95 7.40
N ALA A 112 3.79 -5.95 7.61
CA ALA A 112 4.76 -6.52 6.67
C ALA A 112 4.79 -8.04 6.75
N VAL A 113 4.78 -8.59 7.97
CA VAL A 113 4.70 -10.02 8.23
C VAL A 113 3.43 -10.62 7.65
N MET A 114 2.27 -10.05 7.94
CA MET A 114 0.99 -10.53 7.40
C MET A 114 0.99 -10.57 5.87
N ARG A 115 1.61 -9.57 5.21
CA ARG A 115 1.76 -9.59 3.75
C ARG A 115 2.71 -10.68 3.28
N ALA A 116 3.81 -10.92 3.99
CA ALA A 116 4.75 -11.97 3.63
C ALA A 116 4.12 -13.35 3.75
N VAL A 117 3.42 -13.61 4.86
CA VAL A 117 2.67 -14.86 5.08
C VAL A 117 1.62 -15.05 3.99
N ALA A 118 0.81 -14.04 3.68
CA ALA A 118 -0.20 -14.12 2.63
C ALA A 118 0.37 -14.35 1.21
N ASN A 119 1.66 -14.06 1.00
CA ASN A 119 2.37 -14.31 -0.26
C ASN A 119 3.35 -15.50 -0.16
N ASN A 120 3.26 -16.34 0.89
CA ASN A 120 4.15 -17.47 1.13
C ASN A 120 5.64 -17.10 1.06
N PHE A 121 6.00 -15.92 1.57
CA PHE A 121 7.35 -15.34 1.54
C PHE A 121 7.96 -15.20 0.13
N ASN A 122 7.15 -15.23 -0.92
CA ASN A 122 7.62 -15.05 -2.29
C ASN A 122 8.00 -13.56 -2.54
N PRO A 123 9.27 -13.23 -2.83
CA PRO A 123 9.73 -11.85 -2.99
C PRO A 123 8.97 -11.06 -4.06
N TYR A 124 8.79 -11.64 -5.26
CA TYR A 124 8.08 -11.00 -6.36
C TYR A 124 6.63 -10.68 -5.99
N LEU A 125 5.92 -11.63 -5.39
CA LEU A 125 4.52 -11.44 -5.00
C LEU A 125 4.37 -10.42 -3.87
N GLN A 126 5.30 -10.39 -2.91
CA GLN A 126 5.31 -9.37 -1.86
C GLN A 126 5.44 -7.95 -2.43
N ILE A 127 6.38 -7.74 -3.36
CA ILE A 127 6.57 -6.43 -4.03
C ILE A 127 5.34 -6.08 -4.86
N LYS A 128 4.90 -6.97 -5.74
CA LYS A 128 3.74 -6.75 -6.62
C LYS A 128 2.49 -6.37 -5.84
N THR A 129 2.20 -7.09 -4.75
CA THR A 129 1.04 -6.83 -3.90
C THR A 129 1.17 -5.50 -3.17
N ARG A 130 2.38 -5.17 -2.69
CA ARG A 130 2.65 -3.91 -2.00
C ARG A 130 2.52 -2.71 -2.95
N LEU A 131 3.09 -2.78 -4.15
CA LEU A 131 3.01 -1.73 -5.16
C LEU A 131 1.57 -1.48 -5.62
N LYS A 132 0.80 -2.54 -5.93
CA LYS A 132 -0.63 -2.41 -6.24
C LYS A 132 -1.41 -1.69 -5.13
N THR A 133 -1.12 -2.03 -3.87
CA THR A 133 -1.77 -1.39 -2.72
C THR A 133 -1.39 0.08 -2.59
N LEU A 134 -0.14 0.44 -2.87
CA LEU A 134 0.34 1.82 -2.83
C LEU A 134 -0.28 2.66 -3.95
N GLU A 135 -0.31 2.13 -5.17
CA GLU A 135 -0.95 2.77 -6.33
C GLU A 135 -2.45 2.98 -6.09
N ALA A 136 -3.17 1.95 -5.58
CA ALA A 136 -4.59 2.07 -5.24
C ALA A 136 -4.88 3.12 -4.16
N ASN A 137 -3.87 3.52 -3.38
CA ASN A 137 -3.94 4.58 -2.37
C ASN A 137 -3.38 5.92 -2.87
N SER A 138 -3.15 6.07 -4.18
CA SER A 138 -2.63 7.28 -4.84
C SER A 138 -1.22 7.68 -4.39
N HIS A 139 -0.38 6.70 -4.03
CA HIS A 139 1.06 6.95 -3.87
C HIS A 139 1.75 6.85 -5.24
N ASN A 140 2.67 7.78 -5.50
CA ASN A 140 3.55 7.70 -6.66
C ASN A 140 4.61 6.62 -6.40
N ILE A 141 4.66 5.60 -7.24
CA ILE A 141 5.57 4.45 -7.13
C ILE A 141 6.79 4.56 -8.06
N SER A 142 7.05 5.75 -8.64
CA SER A 142 8.18 5.96 -9.57
C SER A 142 9.55 5.79 -8.93
N LYS A 143 9.67 5.96 -7.61
CA LYS A 143 10.92 5.78 -6.85
C LYS A 143 10.63 4.92 -5.63
N ILE A 144 11.36 3.81 -5.50
CA ILE A 144 11.13 2.80 -4.47
C ILE A 144 12.42 2.58 -3.68
N GLU A 145 12.30 2.58 -2.36
CA GLU A 145 13.31 2.07 -1.45
C GLU A 145 12.91 0.65 -1.05
N LEU A 146 13.67 -0.34 -1.51
CA LEU A 146 13.45 -1.75 -1.17
C LEU A 146 14.18 -2.07 0.13
N ILE A 147 13.43 -2.54 1.14
CA ILE A 147 13.97 -2.94 2.45
C ILE A 147 13.73 -4.43 2.64
N ILE A 148 14.81 -5.19 2.81
CA ILE A 148 14.74 -6.62 3.08
C ILE A 148 14.82 -6.83 4.58
N ILE A 149 13.83 -7.52 5.13
CA ILE A 149 13.67 -7.77 6.55
C ILE A 149 13.60 -9.27 6.83
N GLY A 150 14.02 -9.69 8.03
CA GLY A 150 14.13 -11.12 8.38
C GLY A 150 15.20 -11.46 9.42
N GLY A 151 16.01 -10.47 9.84
CA GLY A 151 16.95 -10.58 10.97
C GLY A 151 18.20 -11.43 10.73
N THR A 152 18.16 -12.38 9.79
CA THR A 152 19.21 -13.38 9.58
C THR A 152 19.79 -13.41 8.16
N TRP A 153 19.62 -12.32 7.39
CA TRP A 153 20.01 -12.22 5.97
C TRP A 153 21.42 -12.79 5.68
N SER A 154 22.43 -12.35 6.43
CA SER A 154 23.83 -12.73 6.21
C SER A 154 24.11 -14.21 6.49
N SER A 155 23.25 -14.89 7.24
CA SER A 155 23.38 -16.34 7.51
C SER A 155 22.69 -17.21 6.45
N LEU A 156 21.91 -16.62 5.55
CA LEU A 156 21.24 -17.35 4.49
C LEU A 156 22.24 -17.81 3.42
N PRO A 157 22.03 -18.96 2.77
CA PRO A 157 22.90 -19.40 1.67
C PRO A 157 22.97 -18.34 0.55
N ILE A 158 24.17 -18.09 0.02
CA ILE A 158 24.40 -17.09 -1.05
C ILE A 158 23.44 -17.31 -2.23
N LYS A 159 23.25 -18.56 -2.66
CA LYS A 159 22.32 -18.91 -3.74
C LYS A 159 20.89 -18.42 -3.46
N TYR A 160 20.42 -18.52 -2.21
CA TYR A 160 19.10 -18.01 -1.82
C TYR A 160 19.08 -16.49 -1.83
N GLN A 161 20.10 -15.83 -1.28
CA GLN A 161 20.20 -14.36 -1.29
C GLN A 161 20.15 -13.81 -2.72
N THR A 162 20.98 -14.33 -3.63
CA THR A 162 21.02 -13.90 -5.04
C THR A 162 19.67 -14.12 -5.73
N GLN A 163 19.05 -15.28 -5.55
CA GLN A 163 17.74 -15.57 -6.14
C GLN A 163 16.65 -14.65 -5.57
N PHE A 164 16.70 -14.36 -4.26
CA PHE A 164 15.73 -13.48 -3.61
C PHE A 164 15.82 -12.05 -4.17
N ILE A 165 17.04 -11.50 -4.28
CA ILE A 165 17.25 -10.18 -4.91
C ILE A 165 16.79 -10.19 -6.36
N LYS A 166 17.16 -11.21 -7.14
CA LYS A 166 16.74 -11.33 -8.54
C LYS A 166 15.22 -11.29 -8.69
N GLU A 167 14.50 -12.04 -7.88
CA GLU A 167 13.03 -12.05 -7.90
C GLU A 167 12.42 -10.73 -7.41
N CYS A 168 13.13 -9.95 -6.58
CA CYS A 168 12.68 -8.62 -6.20
C CYS A 168 12.68 -7.63 -7.38
N PHE A 169 13.59 -7.79 -8.35
CA PHE A 169 13.74 -6.89 -9.50
C PHE A 169 13.12 -7.42 -10.80
N ARG A 170 12.38 -8.52 -10.74
CA ARG A 170 11.68 -9.12 -11.89
C ARG A 170 10.40 -8.37 -12.25
#